data_AF-A0A2V6TK03-F1
#
_entry.id   AF-A0A2V6TK03-F1
#
_cell.length_a   1.000
_cell.length_b   1.000
_cell.length_c   1.000
_cell.angle_alpha   90.00
_cell.angle_beta   90.00
_cell.angle_gamma   90.00
#
_symmetry.space_group_name_H-M   'P 1'
#
loop_
_entity.id
_entity.type
_entity.pdbx_description
1 polymer ?
#
loop_
_entity_poly.entity_id
_entity_poly.type
_entity_poly.pdbx_seq_one_letter_code
_entity_poly.pdbx_strand_id
1 'polypeptide(L)'
;GLASLSHLFLDERRRVLAEVIRATLEKLEATYRRIWEEGRKLVHDLREVDAPIPEALALVTRHVLEQQVTGFLEPLPELGAIPERVFAAVGEARALGLTLDLSPLRSVVHEAIGRVLDAVAEEPSGERVRRATALIEGARRLDIPYGHWATQNRFFQLWRERRDARDTLRPLATTLGFNLGA
;
A
#
# COMPACT_ATOMS: atom_id res chain seq x y z
N GLY A 1 1.62 -23.64 40.70
CA GLY A 1 2.19 -22.28 40.76
C GLY A 1 1.08 -21.26 40.64
N LEU A 2 0.82 -20.48 41.69
CA LEU A 2 -0.28 -19.50 41.76
C LEU A 2 -0.10 -18.30 40.81
N ALA A 3 1.09 -18.12 40.25
CA ALA A 3 1.37 -17.13 39.20
C ALA A 3 0.75 -17.47 37.84
N SER A 4 0.34 -18.73 37.61
CA SER A 4 -0.21 -19.16 36.32
C SER A 4 -1.70 -18.83 36.17
N LEU A 5 -2.51 -18.98 37.24
CA LEU A 5 -3.96 -18.71 37.18
C LEU A 5 -4.29 -17.22 37.08
N SER A 6 -3.61 -16.34 37.84
CA SER A 6 -3.84 -14.89 37.75
C SER A 6 -3.47 -14.31 36.38
N HIS A 7 -2.44 -14.86 35.74
CA HIS A 7 -2.03 -14.50 34.39
C HIS A 7 -3.03 -15.02 33.34
N LEU A 8 -3.53 -16.25 33.48
CA LEU A 8 -4.59 -16.79 32.61
C LEU A 8 -5.83 -15.88 32.63
N PHE A 9 -6.34 -15.50 33.82
CA PHE A 9 -7.47 -14.55 33.91
C PHE A 9 -7.21 -13.19 33.24
N LEU A 10 -5.97 -12.67 33.28
CA LEU A 10 -5.63 -11.43 32.59
C LEU A 10 -5.65 -11.62 31.07
N ASP A 11 -5.15 -12.73 30.57
CA ASP A 11 -5.12 -13.04 29.14
C ASP A 11 -6.52 -13.34 28.59
N GLU A 12 -7.37 -14.05 29.34
CA GLU A 12 -8.80 -14.21 29.01
C GLU A 12 -9.51 -12.85 28.94
N ARG A 13 -9.28 -11.95 29.90
CA ARG A 13 -9.87 -10.59 29.88
C ARG A 13 -9.37 -9.78 28.69
N ARG A 14 -8.07 -9.86 28.36
CA ARG A 14 -7.49 -9.21 27.18
C ARG A 14 -8.11 -9.73 25.89
N ARG A 15 -8.34 -11.04 25.81
CA ARG A 15 -8.98 -11.67 24.65
C ARG A 15 -10.42 -11.19 24.46
N VAL A 16 -11.22 -11.18 25.53
CA VAL A 16 -12.60 -10.68 25.46
C VAL A 16 -12.61 -9.19 25.05
N LEU A 17 -11.75 -8.37 25.63
CA LEU A 17 -11.62 -6.97 25.24
C LEU A 17 -11.21 -6.82 23.77
N ALA A 18 -10.27 -7.62 23.29
CA ALA A 18 -9.85 -7.60 21.90
C ALA A 18 -10.99 -7.99 20.93
N GLU A 19 -11.83 -8.95 21.31
CA GLU A 19 -13.02 -9.34 20.54
C GLU A 19 -14.07 -8.24 20.52
N VAL A 20 -14.36 -7.60 21.66
CA VAL A 20 -15.30 -6.46 21.76
C VAL A 20 -14.80 -5.26 20.95
N ILE A 21 -13.51 -4.93 21.05
CA ILE A 21 -12.88 -3.86 20.28
C ILE A 21 -13.02 -4.15 18.78
N ARG A 22 -12.69 -5.37 18.35
CA ARG A 22 -12.79 -5.77 16.94
C ARG A 22 -14.22 -5.63 16.41
N ALA A 23 -15.21 -6.18 17.12
CA ALA A 23 -16.61 -6.08 16.72
C ALA A 23 -17.11 -4.62 16.69
N THR A 24 -16.63 -3.79 17.61
CA THR A 24 -16.95 -2.35 17.64
C THR A 24 -16.34 -1.64 16.44
N LEU A 25 -15.07 -1.89 16.14
CA LEU A 25 -14.38 -1.32 14.98
C LEU A 25 -15.06 -1.74 13.68
N GLU A 26 -15.38 -3.03 13.51
CA GLU A 26 -16.12 -3.53 12.32
C GLU A 26 -17.46 -2.81 12.11
N LYS A 27 -18.20 -2.55 13.20
CA LYS A 27 -19.45 -1.77 13.14
C LYS A 27 -19.21 -0.31 12.76
N LEU A 28 -18.16 0.32 13.29
CA LEU A 28 -17.78 1.68 12.92
C LEU A 28 -17.37 1.76 11.44
N GLU A 29 -16.58 0.80 10.95
CA GLU A 29 -16.22 0.70 9.52
C GLU A 29 -17.43 0.54 8.60
N ALA A 30 -18.41 -0.27 9.01
CA ALA A 30 -19.68 -0.38 8.27
C ALA A 30 -20.45 0.96 8.27
N THR A 31 -20.41 1.70 9.37
CA THR A 31 -21.07 3.01 9.48
C THR A 31 -20.37 4.05 8.61
N TYR A 32 -19.04 4.13 8.62
CA TYR A 32 -18.28 5.03 7.77
C TYR A 32 -18.50 4.74 6.28
N ARG A 33 -18.50 3.46 5.88
CA ARG A 33 -18.82 3.08 4.50
C ARG A 33 -20.21 3.53 4.08
N ARG A 34 -21.22 3.33 4.94
CA ARG A 34 -22.59 3.80 4.65
C ARG A 34 -22.65 5.31 4.47
N ILE A 35 -22.03 6.08 5.37
CA ILE A 35 -21.98 7.55 5.27
C ILE A 35 -21.31 7.97 3.96
N TRP A 36 -20.21 7.31 3.57
CA TRP A 36 -19.56 7.57 2.29
C TRP A 36 -20.47 7.22 1.12
N GLU A 37 -21.08 6.04 1.09
CA GLU A 37 -21.95 5.59 -0.02
C GLU A 37 -23.15 6.53 -0.22
N GLU A 38 -23.80 6.94 0.87
CA GLU A 38 -24.94 7.87 0.84
C GLU A 38 -24.49 9.31 0.48
N GLY A 39 -23.31 9.73 0.96
CA GLY A 39 -22.78 11.08 0.76
C GLY A 39 -21.95 11.27 -0.51
N ARG A 40 -21.56 10.20 -1.21
CA ARG A 40 -20.58 10.25 -2.31
C ARG A 40 -21.01 11.19 -3.42
N LYS A 41 -22.27 11.09 -3.87
CA LYS A 41 -22.80 11.98 -4.92
C LYS A 41 -22.73 13.45 -4.48
N LEU A 42 -23.15 13.75 -3.25
CA LEU A 42 -23.10 15.12 -2.71
C LEU A 42 -21.66 15.66 -2.67
N VAL A 43 -20.70 14.85 -2.23
CA VAL A 43 -19.29 15.26 -2.16
C VAL A 43 -18.72 15.58 -3.55
N HIS A 44 -19.10 14.80 -4.58
CA HIS A 44 -18.74 15.09 -5.97
C HIS A 44 -19.46 16.34 -6.51
N ASP A 45 -20.77 16.47 -6.29
CA ASP A 45 -21.55 17.63 -6.72
C ASP A 45 -20.99 18.93 -6.11
N LEU A 46 -20.59 18.91 -4.82
CA LEU A 46 -19.93 20.03 -4.15
C LEU A 46 -18.60 20.39 -4.82
N ARG A 47 -17.81 19.39 -5.23
CA ARG A 47 -16.53 19.61 -5.88
C ARG A 47 -16.68 20.23 -7.27
N GLU A 48 -17.71 19.83 -8.03
CA GLU A 48 -18.00 20.37 -9.37
C GLU A 48 -18.35 21.86 -9.34
N VAL A 49 -18.99 22.33 -8.28
CA VAL A 49 -19.36 23.75 -8.09
C VAL A 49 -18.35 24.53 -7.25
N ASP A 50 -17.15 23.99 -7.05
CA ASP A 50 -16.09 24.57 -6.21
C ASP A 50 -16.53 24.91 -4.76
N ALA A 51 -17.53 24.19 -4.24
CA ALA A 51 -17.96 24.32 -2.86
C ALA A 51 -17.05 23.50 -1.92
N PRO A 52 -16.79 24.01 -0.69
CA PRO A 52 -16.01 23.27 0.29
C PRO A 52 -16.77 22.02 0.76
N ILE A 53 -16.07 20.89 0.78
CA ILE A 53 -16.60 19.64 1.36
C ILE A 53 -16.67 19.81 2.89
N PRO A 54 -17.83 19.57 3.54
CA PRO A 54 -17.93 19.57 4.99
C PRO A 54 -16.89 18.65 5.64
N GLU A 55 -16.21 19.13 6.69
CA GLU A 55 -15.10 18.41 7.33
C GLU A 55 -15.47 16.98 7.76
N ALA A 56 -16.67 16.79 8.29
CA ALA A 56 -17.17 15.47 8.68
C ALA A 56 -17.23 14.49 7.49
N LEU A 57 -17.66 14.95 6.31
CA LEU A 57 -17.67 14.14 5.09
C LEU A 57 -16.26 13.91 4.56
N ALA A 58 -15.39 14.93 4.62
CA ALA A 58 -13.99 14.80 4.21
C ALA A 58 -13.25 13.74 5.04
N LEU A 59 -13.46 13.73 6.36
CA LEU A 59 -12.86 12.75 7.28
C LEU A 59 -13.33 11.33 6.98
N VAL A 60 -14.65 11.12 6.85
CA VAL A 60 -15.21 9.81 6.52
C VAL A 60 -14.73 9.33 5.15
N THR A 61 -14.73 10.19 4.15
CA THR A 61 -14.30 9.86 2.79
C THR A 61 -12.84 9.42 2.77
N ARG A 62 -11.96 10.18 3.42
CA ARG A 62 -10.54 9.85 3.54
C ARG A 62 -10.34 8.46 4.18
N HIS A 63 -10.96 8.25 5.34
CA HIS A 63 -10.86 6.99 6.08
C HIS A 63 -11.33 5.80 5.24
N VAL A 64 -12.50 5.91 4.60
CA VAL A 64 -13.04 4.81 3.77
C VAL A 64 -12.14 4.52 2.57
N LEU A 65 -11.60 5.53 1.90
CA LEU A 65 -10.70 5.33 0.75
C LEU A 65 -9.35 4.73 1.19
N GLU A 66 -8.80 5.13 2.34
CA GLU A 66 -7.59 4.53 2.93
C GLU A 66 -7.80 3.04 3.25
N GLN A 67 -8.94 2.69 3.86
CA GLN A 67 -9.28 1.29 4.14
C GLN A 67 -9.49 0.47 2.86
N GLN A 68 -10.11 1.05 1.84
CA GLN A 68 -10.24 0.40 0.52
C GLN A 68 -8.87 0.14 -0.11
N VAL A 69 -7.99 1.14 -0.15
CA VAL A 69 -6.62 0.98 -0.68
C VAL A 69 -5.85 -0.08 0.12
N THR A 70 -5.99 -0.09 1.44
CA THR A 70 -5.40 -1.10 2.32
C THR A 70 -5.85 -2.51 1.94
N GLY A 71 -7.16 -2.75 1.86
CA GLY A 71 -7.69 -4.05 1.46
C GLY A 71 -7.35 -4.42 0.01
N PHE A 72 -7.19 -3.44 -0.89
CA PHE A 72 -6.78 -3.70 -2.27
C PHE A 72 -5.32 -4.10 -2.39
N LEU A 73 -4.45 -3.63 -1.48
CA LEU A 73 -3.03 -3.95 -1.44
C LEU A 73 -2.69 -5.15 -0.55
N GLU A 74 -3.61 -5.68 0.26
CA GLU A 74 -3.38 -6.89 1.06
C GLU A 74 -2.76 -8.06 0.26
N PRO A 75 -3.24 -8.44 -0.96
CA PRO A 75 -2.65 -9.51 -1.76
C PRO A 75 -1.44 -9.05 -2.61
N LEU A 76 -0.94 -7.82 -2.45
CA LEU A 76 0.14 -7.27 -3.28
C LEU A 76 1.42 -8.13 -3.25
N PRO A 77 1.88 -8.65 -2.11
CA PRO A 77 3.09 -9.47 -2.07
C PRO A 77 3.00 -10.74 -2.92
N GLU A 78 1.81 -11.30 -3.12
CA GLU A 78 1.57 -12.47 -3.96
C GLU A 78 1.35 -12.09 -5.43
N LEU A 79 0.65 -10.99 -5.69
CA LEU A 79 0.36 -10.52 -7.05
C LEU A 79 1.58 -9.91 -7.75
N GLY A 80 2.44 -9.22 -6.99
CA GLY A 80 3.60 -8.50 -7.50
C GLY A 80 3.27 -7.28 -8.37
N ALA A 81 2.02 -6.83 -8.38
CA ALA A 81 1.53 -5.69 -9.16
C ALA A 81 0.43 -4.95 -8.41
N ILE A 82 0.47 -3.61 -8.44
CA ILE A 82 -0.54 -2.76 -7.81
C ILE A 82 -1.84 -2.82 -8.63
N PRO A 83 -2.98 -3.22 -8.04
CA PRO A 83 -4.26 -3.26 -8.75
C PRO A 83 -4.75 -1.89 -9.21
N GLU A 84 -5.36 -1.79 -10.39
CA GLU A 84 -5.86 -0.52 -10.96
C GLU A 84 -6.84 0.22 -10.02
N ARG A 85 -7.67 -0.54 -9.29
CA ARG A 85 -8.60 -0.02 -8.28
C ARG A 85 -7.93 0.83 -7.18
N VAL A 86 -6.63 0.62 -6.91
CA VAL A 86 -5.85 1.46 -5.99
C VAL A 86 -5.63 2.85 -6.58
N PHE A 87 -5.21 2.93 -7.85
CA PHE A 87 -5.05 4.21 -8.54
C PHE A 87 -6.38 4.94 -8.68
N ALA A 88 -7.48 4.21 -8.91
CA ALA A 88 -8.82 4.78 -8.95
C ALA A 88 -9.23 5.42 -7.61
N ALA A 89 -9.04 4.71 -6.49
CA ALA A 89 -9.39 5.21 -5.15
C ALA A 89 -8.54 6.43 -4.74
N VAL A 90 -7.23 6.39 -4.99
CA VAL A 90 -6.33 7.53 -4.73
C VAL A 90 -6.63 8.69 -5.68
N GLY A 91 -6.96 8.41 -6.94
CA GLY A 91 -7.38 9.40 -7.93
C GLY A 91 -8.67 10.12 -7.52
N GLU A 92 -9.65 9.38 -7.00
CA GLU A 92 -10.88 9.94 -6.46
C GLU A 92 -10.61 10.87 -5.27
N ALA A 93 -9.79 10.43 -4.30
CA ALA A 93 -9.39 11.29 -3.19
C ALA A 93 -8.75 12.61 -3.68
N ARG A 94 -7.81 12.52 -4.63
CA ARG A 94 -7.14 13.69 -5.22
C ARG A 94 -8.11 14.61 -5.95
N ALA A 95 -9.08 14.07 -6.70
CA ALA A 95 -10.11 14.85 -7.39
C ALA A 95 -10.96 15.66 -6.39
N LEU A 96 -11.24 15.06 -5.23
CA LEU A 96 -11.94 15.70 -4.11
C LEU A 96 -11.06 16.64 -3.28
N GLY A 97 -9.78 16.83 -3.63
CA GLY A 97 -8.84 17.65 -2.86
C GLY A 97 -8.43 17.02 -1.53
N LEU A 98 -8.60 15.71 -1.38
CA LEU A 98 -8.26 14.95 -0.18
C LEU A 98 -6.89 14.28 -0.34
N THR A 99 -6.08 14.33 0.72
CA THR A 99 -4.83 13.58 0.83
C THR A 99 -5.06 12.35 1.69
N LEU A 100 -4.67 11.18 1.20
CA LEU A 100 -4.70 9.93 1.96
C LEU A 100 -3.36 9.67 2.63
N ASP A 101 -3.36 9.18 3.86
CA ASP A 101 -2.17 8.64 4.53
C ASP A 101 -1.99 7.16 4.16
N LEU A 102 -1.06 6.91 3.25
CA LEU A 102 -0.70 5.55 2.80
C LEU A 102 0.58 5.04 3.47
N SER A 103 1.13 5.75 4.46
CA SER A 103 2.33 5.33 5.17
C SER A 103 2.22 3.96 5.88
N PRO A 104 1.04 3.52 6.38
CA PRO A 104 0.91 2.19 6.98
C PRO A 104 1.16 1.04 5.99
N LEU A 105 1.05 1.30 4.69
CA LEU A 105 1.20 0.30 3.62
C LEU A 105 2.67 0.03 3.27
N ARG A 106 3.61 0.72 3.93
CA ARG A 106 5.05 0.60 3.69
C ARG A 106 5.54 -0.83 3.76
N SER A 107 5.13 -1.60 4.77
CA SER A 107 5.58 -2.97 4.97
C SER A 107 5.15 -3.88 3.81
N VAL A 108 3.87 -3.82 3.44
CA VAL A 108 3.28 -4.63 2.38
C VAL A 108 3.92 -4.32 1.02
N VAL A 109 4.13 -3.04 0.69
CA VAL A 109 4.80 -2.66 -0.56
C VAL A 109 6.28 -3.03 -0.54
N HIS A 110 6.97 -2.84 0.59
CA HIS A 110 8.36 -3.23 0.73
C HIS A 110 8.56 -4.75 0.53
N GLU A 111 7.70 -5.56 1.12
CA GLU A 111 7.71 -7.01 0.97
C GLU A 111 7.47 -7.42 -0.49
N ALA A 112 6.45 -6.86 -1.13
CA ALA A 112 6.16 -7.12 -2.54
C ALA A 112 7.34 -6.77 -3.45
N ILE A 113 7.98 -5.62 -3.23
CA ILE A 113 9.18 -5.21 -3.97
C ILE A 113 10.34 -6.18 -3.73
N GLY A 114 10.52 -6.65 -2.49
CA GLY A 114 11.51 -7.68 -2.16
C GLY A 114 11.31 -8.95 -2.97
N ARG A 115 10.08 -9.48 -3.00
CA ARG A 115 9.72 -10.71 -3.72
C ARG A 115 9.91 -10.59 -5.24
N VAL A 116 9.51 -9.48 -5.85
CA VAL A 116 9.73 -9.30 -7.31
C VAL A 116 11.23 -9.15 -7.63
N LEU A 117 12.02 -8.52 -6.76
CA LEU A 117 13.47 -8.46 -6.95
C LEU A 117 14.13 -9.83 -6.79
N ASP A 118 13.63 -10.67 -5.88
CA ASP A 118 14.10 -12.05 -5.74
C ASP A 118 13.79 -12.88 -6.97
N ALA A 119 12.59 -12.75 -7.52
CA ALA A 119 12.27 -13.37 -8.79
C ALA A 119 13.20 -12.88 -9.93
N VAL A 120 13.53 -11.59 -9.99
CA VAL A 120 14.52 -11.10 -10.98
C VAL A 120 15.90 -11.70 -10.72
N ALA A 121 16.31 -11.84 -9.46
CA ALA A 121 17.61 -12.40 -9.10
C ALA A 121 17.73 -13.91 -9.40
N GLU A 122 16.66 -14.68 -9.26
CA GLU A 122 16.63 -16.09 -9.61
C GLU A 122 16.81 -16.31 -11.11
N GLU A 123 16.05 -15.58 -11.94
CA GLU A 123 16.09 -15.67 -13.40
C GLU A 123 15.82 -14.29 -14.03
N PRO A 124 16.87 -13.52 -14.37
CA PRO A 124 16.71 -12.23 -15.01
C PRO A 124 16.02 -12.37 -16.37
N SER A 125 14.81 -11.81 -16.48
CA SER A 125 14.07 -11.75 -17.75
C SER A 125 13.39 -10.40 -17.91
N GLY A 126 13.13 -10.02 -19.17
CA GLY A 126 12.48 -8.74 -19.47
C GLY A 126 11.11 -8.60 -18.81
N GLU A 127 10.35 -9.70 -18.68
CA GLU A 127 9.04 -9.68 -17.99
C GLU A 127 9.18 -9.42 -16.49
N ARG A 128 10.09 -10.13 -15.80
CA ARG A 128 10.31 -9.91 -14.36
C ARG A 128 10.85 -8.50 -14.07
N VAL A 129 11.73 -8.00 -14.93
CA VAL A 129 12.23 -6.61 -14.85
C VAL A 129 11.12 -5.59 -15.06
N ARG A 130 10.23 -5.79 -16.05
CA ARG A 130 9.06 -4.92 -16.26
C ARG A 130 8.14 -4.92 -15.05
N ARG A 131 7.84 -6.09 -14.47
CA ARG A 131 7.01 -6.21 -13.26
C ARG A 131 7.61 -5.45 -12.08
N ALA A 132 8.90 -5.66 -11.79
CA ALA A 132 9.60 -4.95 -10.72
C ALA A 132 9.59 -3.43 -10.95
N THR A 133 9.84 -3.00 -12.19
CA THR A 133 9.81 -1.58 -12.59
C THR A 133 8.43 -0.97 -12.36
N ALA A 134 7.38 -1.60 -12.88
CA ALA A 134 6.00 -1.13 -12.75
C ALA A 134 5.56 -1.04 -11.28
N LEU A 135 5.96 -2.01 -10.43
CA LEU A 135 5.65 -1.98 -9.01
C LEU A 135 6.32 -0.78 -8.30
N ILE A 136 7.61 -0.52 -8.59
CA ILE A 136 8.35 0.60 -8.01
C ILE A 136 7.78 1.95 -8.49
N GLU A 137 7.49 2.08 -9.78
CA GLU A 137 6.88 3.30 -10.34
C GLU A 137 5.48 3.54 -9.78
N GLY A 138 4.68 2.48 -9.65
CA GLY A 138 3.36 2.55 -9.04
C GLY A 138 3.42 3.01 -7.59
N ALA A 139 4.34 2.46 -6.79
CA ALA A 139 4.54 2.88 -5.40
C ALA A 139 4.92 4.38 -5.32
N ARG A 140 5.77 4.87 -6.22
CA ARG A 140 6.13 6.29 -6.30
C ARG A 140 4.97 7.18 -6.72
N ARG A 141 4.19 6.78 -7.74
CA ARG A 141 3.02 7.55 -8.21
C ARG A 141 1.93 7.69 -7.13
N LEU A 142 1.87 6.73 -6.22
CA LEU A 142 0.96 6.71 -5.08
C LEU A 142 1.57 7.31 -3.81
N ASP A 143 2.83 7.80 -3.86
CA ASP A 143 3.56 8.33 -2.71
C ASP A 143 3.66 7.33 -1.53
N ILE A 144 3.66 6.03 -1.81
CA ILE A 144 3.76 5.00 -0.78
C ILE A 144 5.24 4.75 -0.44
N PRO A 145 5.67 4.95 0.81
CA PRO A 145 7.04 4.64 1.20
C PRO A 145 7.32 3.15 1.03
N TYR A 146 8.43 2.75 0.41
CA TYR A 146 8.76 1.33 0.22
C TYR A 146 10.21 0.97 0.57
N GLY A 147 10.98 1.90 1.13
CA GLY A 147 12.38 1.68 1.47
C GLY A 147 13.32 1.70 0.26
N HIS A 148 13.27 2.79 -0.52
CA HIS A 148 14.05 2.97 -1.75
C HIS A 148 15.54 2.64 -1.63
N TRP A 149 16.20 3.05 -0.54
CA TRP A 149 17.63 2.73 -0.31
C TRP A 149 17.89 1.22 -0.18
N ALA A 150 17.03 0.49 0.55
CA ALA A 150 17.16 -0.96 0.67
C ALA A 150 16.92 -1.66 -0.68
N THR A 151 15.94 -1.19 -1.45
CA THR A 151 15.67 -1.65 -2.81
C THR A 151 16.87 -1.41 -3.73
N GLN A 152 17.48 -0.22 -3.68
CA GLN A 152 18.69 0.12 -4.43
C GLN A 152 19.84 -0.82 -4.09
N ASN A 153 20.12 -1.04 -2.81
CA ASN A 153 21.21 -1.92 -2.38
C ASN A 153 21.03 -3.35 -2.88
N ARG A 154 19.81 -3.90 -2.78
CA ARG A 154 19.49 -5.25 -3.28
C ARG A 154 19.72 -5.34 -4.79
N PHE A 155 19.23 -4.35 -5.54
CA PHE A 155 19.46 -4.29 -6.98
C PHE A 155 20.95 -4.14 -7.33
N PHE A 156 21.70 -3.35 -6.58
CA PHE A 156 23.13 -3.15 -6.83
C PHE A 156 23.92 -4.45 -6.66
N GLN A 157 23.59 -5.28 -5.68
CA GLN A 157 24.21 -6.62 -5.55
C GLN A 157 23.87 -7.51 -6.74
N LEU A 158 22.60 -7.56 -7.13
CA LEU A 158 22.15 -8.27 -8.33
C LEU A 158 22.92 -7.82 -9.59
N TRP A 159 23.10 -6.51 -9.78
CA TRP A 159 23.86 -5.95 -10.91
C TRP A 159 25.34 -6.35 -10.93
N ARG A 160 25.95 -6.55 -9.75
CA ARG A 160 27.33 -6.99 -9.62
C ARG A 160 27.50 -8.48 -9.90
N GLU A 161 26.55 -9.30 -9.44
CA GLU A 161 26.55 -10.76 -9.56
C GLU A 161 26.17 -11.22 -10.97
N ARG A 162 25.14 -10.61 -11.57
CA ARG A 162 24.61 -10.99 -12.89
C ARG A 162 25.13 -10.09 -14.02
N ARG A 163 26.44 -10.18 -14.28
CA ARG A 163 27.09 -9.40 -15.35
C ARG A 163 26.56 -9.73 -16.75
N ASP A 164 26.20 -10.98 -16.95
CA ASP A 164 25.60 -11.55 -18.16
C ASP A 164 24.21 -11.00 -18.47
N ALA A 165 23.46 -10.55 -17.45
CA ALA A 165 22.09 -10.06 -17.61
C ALA A 165 21.94 -8.53 -17.54
N ARG A 166 23.04 -7.77 -17.59
CA ARG A 166 23.03 -6.31 -17.39
C ARG A 166 22.14 -5.55 -18.36
N ASP A 167 22.08 -5.97 -19.62
CA ASP A 167 21.22 -5.31 -20.61
C ASP A 167 19.74 -5.50 -20.26
N THR A 168 19.36 -6.70 -19.82
CA THR A 168 18.02 -6.99 -19.31
C THR A 168 17.69 -6.19 -18.06
N LEU A 169 18.66 -5.99 -17.15
CA LEU A 169 18.48 -5.27 -15.88
C LEU A 169 18.48 -3.73 -16.01
N ARG A 170 18.93 -3.21 -17.15
CA ARG A 170 19.12 -1.76 -17.37
C ARG A 170 17.87 -0.91 -17.10
N PRO A 171 16.64 -1.30 -17.51
CA PRO A 171 15.44 -0.52 -17.20
C PRO A 171 15.20 -0.36 -15.70
N LEU A 172 15.46 -1.42 -14.92
CA LEU A 172 15.32 -1.38 -13.46
C LEU A 172 16.40 -0.52 -12.80
N ALA A 173 17.63 -0.49 -13.36
CA ALA A 173 18.68 0.43 -12.92
C ALA A 173 18.25 1.89 -13.07
N THR A 174 17.74 2.26 -14.26
CA THR A 174 17.24 3.60 -14.56
C THR A 174 16.10 3.97 -13.61
N THR A 175 15.13 3.05 -13.43
CA THR A 175 14.01 3.25 -12.50
C THR A 175 14.52 3.52 -11.08
N LEU A 176 15.52 2.78 -10.62
CA LEU A 176 16.08 2.97 -9.29
C LEU A 176 17.01 4.19 -9.16
N GLY A 177 17.26 4.92 -10.25
CA GLY A 177 18.08 6.13 -10.27
C GLY A 177 19.58 5.87 -10.30
N PHE A 178 20.01 4.69 -10.74
CA PHE A 178 21.43 4.42 -10.95
C PHE A 178 21.90 5.03 -12.27
N ASN A 179 22.98 5.81 -12.22
CA ASN A 179 23.67 6.29 -13.40
C ASN A 179 24.80 5.32 -13.76
N LEU A 180 24.42 4.18 -14.35
CA LEU A 180 25.37 3.15 -14.76
C LEU A 180 25.88 3.55 -16.14
N GLY A 181 27.13 4.00 -16.21
CA GLY A 181 27.78 4.43 -17.45
C GLY A 181 27.60 3.42 -18.58
N ALA A 182 27.45 3.94 -19.80
CA ALA A 182 27.29 3.17 -21.03
C ALA A 182 28.48 2.24 -21.29
#